data_AF-A0A0B8NZB4-F1
#
_entry.id   AF-A0A0B8NZB4-F1
#
_cell.length_a   1.000
_cell.length_b   1.000
_cell.length_c   1.000
_cell.angle_alpha   90.00
_cell.angle_beta   90.00
_cell.angle_gamma   90.00
#
_symmetry.space_group_name_H-M   'P 1'
#
loop_
_entity.id
_entity.type
_entity.pdbx_description
1 polymer ?
#
loop_
_entity_poly.entity_id
_entity_poly.type
_entity_poly.pdbx_seq_one_letter_code
_entity_poly.pdbx_strand_id
1 'polypeptide(L)'
;MKWMSADRAMIVTLEGRIVKTLALPDANLAGLTLDSDRASYDWQPGYRYGYTAAISRERIASELVETPLQDFKTEHYIETVKFAQLDESIENHYWINKKGRVIKTVQYLGPDMHKIELLLIKDFG
;
A
#
# COMPACT_ATOMS: atom_id res chain seq x y z
N MET A 1 1.22 1.90 11.71
CA MET A 1 0.37 3.06 12.03
C MET A 1 -1.10 2.69 11.82
N LYS A 2 -2.02 3.34 12.54
CA LYS A 2 -3.47 3.23 12.29
C LYS A 2 -3.98 4.63 11.96
N TRP A 3 -4.69 4.75 10.84
CA TRP A 3 -5.30 5.97 10.36
C TRP A 3 -6.81 5.78 10.43
N MET A 4 -7.52 6.80 10.91
CA MET A 4 -8.97 6.79 10.99
C MET A 4 -9.50 8.07 10.34
N SER A 5 -10.42 7.94 9.42
CA SER A 5 -11.09 9.07 8.77
C SER A 5 -12.31 9.54 9.56
N ALA A 6 -12.83 10.72 9.22
CA ALA A 6 -13.98 11.31 9.90
C ALA A 6 -15.26 10.46 9.78
N ASP A 7 -15.40 9.70 8.69
CA ASP A 7 -16.47 8.72 8.46
C ASP A 7 -16.22 7.36 9.13
N ARG A 8 -15.19 7.25 9.98
CA ARG A 8 -14.78 6.06 10.74
C ARG A 8 -14.24 4.89 9.90
N ALA A 9 -13.94 5.11 8.61
CA ALA A 9 -13.10 4.15 7.90
C ALA A 9 -11.70 4.11 8.52
N MET A 10 -11.07 2.93 8.51
CA MET A 10 -9.76 2.73 9.11
C MET A 10 -8.80 2.10 8.11
N ILE A 11 -7.58 2.62 8.05
CA ILE A 11 -6.47 2.07 7.27
C ILE A 11 -5.34 1.76 8.24
N VAL A 12 -4.87 0.52 8.22
CA VAL A 12 -3.71 0.08 9.01
C VAL A 12 -2.54 -0.10 8.06
N THR A 13 -1.42 0.53 8.40
CA THR A 13 -0.18 0.41 7.62
C THR A 13 0.96 -0.16 8.46
N LEU A 14 1.83 -0.94 7.82
CA LEU A 14 3.14 -1.34 8.32
C LEU A 14 4.19 -0.80 7.35
N GLU A 15 5.08 0.08 7.82
CA GLU A 15 6.12 0.69 6.98
C GLU A 15 5.61 1.31 5.66
N GLY A 16 4.42 1.91 5.70
CA GLY A 16 3.75 2.49 4.53
C GLY A 16 2.92 1.49 3.71
N ARG A 17 3.11 0.18 3.84
CA ARG A 17 2.26 -0.84 3.21
C ARG A 17 0.90 -0.92 3.91
N ILE A 18 -0.19 -0.82 3.16
CA ILE A 18 -1.54 -1.06 3.71
C ILE A 18 -1.68 -2.57 3.95
N VAL A 19 -1.95 -2.95 5.19
CA VAL A 19 -2.08 -4.37 5.59
C VAL A 19 -3.49 -4.75 6.04
N LYS A 20 -4.33 -3.75 6.31
CA LYS A 20 -5.73 -3.96 6.69
C LYS A 20 -6.54 -2.69 6.49
N THR A 21 -7.79 -2.84 6.07
CA THR A 21 -8.78 -1.75 6.03
C THR A 21 -10.08 -2.18 6.71
N LEU A 22 -10.86 -1.20 7.17
CA LEU A 22 -12.18 -1.41 7.76
C LEU A 22 -13.14 -0.30 7.32
N ALA A 23 -14.39 -0.67 7.05
CA ALA A 23 -15.48 0.23 6.71
C ALA A 23 -15.24 1.11 5.46
N LEU A 24 -14.41 0.66 4.53
CA LEU A 24 -14.44 1.21 3.17
C LEU A 24 -15.76 0.85 2.47
N PRO A 25 -16.28 1.70 1.56
CA PRO A 25 -17.63 1.56 0.98
C PRO A 25 -17.91 0.20 0.32
N ASP A 26 -16.96 -0.32 -0.47
CA ASP A 26 -17.22 -1.49 -1.32
C ASP A 26 -16.55 -2.77 -0.80
N ALA A 27 -15.23 -2.72 -0.59
CA ALA A 27 -14.46 -3.88 -0.16
C ALA A 27 -13.29 -3.47 0.72
N ASN A 28 -12.85 -4.40 1.55
CA ASN A 28 -11.76 -4.19 2.50
C ASN A 28 -10.71 -5.29 2.39
N LEU A 29 -9.46 -4.89 2.62
CA LEU A 29 -8.37 -5.81 2.91
C LEU A 29 -8.54 -6.29 4.36
N ALA A 30 -8.99 -7.52 4.54
CA ALA A 30 -9.17 -8.13 5.86
C ALA A 30 -7.81 -8.43 6.53
N GLY A 31 -6.82 -8.79 5.72
CA GLY A 31 -5.45 -9.04 6.14
C GLY A 31 -4.49 -9.15 4.96
N LEU A 32 -3.22 -8.86 5.25
CA LEU A 32 -2.10 -9.06 4.34
C LEU A 32 -0.93 -9.61 5.15
N THR A 33 -0.40 -10.76 4.73
CA THR A 33 0.85 -11.32 5.24
C THR A 33 1.92 -11.19 4.17
N LEU A 34 3.10 -10.72 4.55
CA LEU A 34 4.26 -10.55 3.67
C LEU A 34 5.34 -11.56 4.05
N ASP A 35 5.99 -12.15 3.06
CA ASP A 35 7.16 -13.01 3.22
C ASP A 35 8.13 -12.76 2.06
N SER A 36 9.15 -11.94 2.28
CA SER A 36 10.17 -11.55 1.30
C SER A 36 9.59 -11.11 -0.05
N ASP A 37 9.50 -12.02 -1.02
CA ASP A 37 9.02 -11.83 -2.39
C ASP A 37 7.59 -12.38 -2.61
N ARG A 38 6.86 -12.67 -1.53
CA ARG A 38 5.51 -13.22 -1.57
C ARG A 38 4.57 -12.48 -0.63
N ALA A 39 3.29 -12.55 -0.96
CA ALA A 39 2.22 -12.09 -0.10
C ALA A 39 1.05 -13.07 -0.08
N SER A 40 0.27 -13.01 0.99
CA SER A 40 -1.05 -13.64 1.10
C SER A 40 -2.09 -12.58 1.44
N TYR A 41 -3.11 -12.47 0.59
CA TYR A 41 -4.19 -11.50 0.71
C TYR A 41 -5.48 -12.17 1.16
N ASP A 42 -6.14 -11.48 2.08
CA ASP A 42 -7.45 -11.81 2.60
C ASP A 42 -8.39 -10.62 2.39
N TRP A 43 -9.51 -10.83 1.72
CA TRP A 43 -10.47 -9.78 1.38
C TRP A 43 -11.86 -10.05 1.93
N GLN A 44 -12.59 -8.96 2.13
CA GLN A 44 -14.01 -8.97 2.48
C GLN A 44 -14.77 -7.89 1.69
N PRO A 45 -16.06 -8.08 1.40
CA PRO A 45 -16.89 -9.24 1.72
C PRO A 45 -16.57 -10.47 0.84
N GLY A 46 -17.18 -11.62 1.15
CA GLY A 46 -17.12 -12.82 0.30
C GLY A 46 -16.08 -13.89 0.69
N TYR A 47 -15.54 -13.83 1.92
CA TYR A 47 -14.64 -14.86 2.50
C TYR A 47 -13.48 -15.29 1.57
N ARG A 48 -12.89 -14.32 0.86
CA ARG A 48 -11.81 -14.56 -0.10
C ARG A 48 -10.49 -14.56 0.65
N TYR A 49 -10.01 -15.73 1.05
CA TYR A 49 -8.83 -15.88 1.89
C TYR A 49 -7.70 -16.67 1.23
N GLY A 50 -6.47 -16.37 1.61
CA GLY A 50 -5.28 -17.13 1.21
C GLY A 50 -4.83 -16.92 -0.23
N TYR A 51 -5.18 -15.78 -0.85
CA TYR A 51 -4.75 -15.48 -2.21
C TYR A 51 -3.28 -15.11 -2.22
N THR A 52 -2.46 -16.02 -2.74
CA THR A 52 -1.01 -15.83 -2.77
C THR A 52 -0.59 -15.05 -4.00
N ALA A 53 0.42 -14.19 -3.84
CA ALA A 53 0.98 -13.41 -4.91
C ALA A 53 2.50 -13.38 -4.86
N ALA A 54 3.13 -13.23 -6.01
CA ALA A 54 4.55 -12.93 -6.14
C ALA A 54 4.74 -11.41 -6.19
N ILE A 55 5.77 -10.91 -5.51
CA ILE A 55 6.10 -9.50 -5.39
C ILE A 55 7.46 -9.27 -6.06
N SER A 56 7.52 -8.24 -6.90
CA SER A 56 8.76 -7.70 -7.42
C SER A 56 8.75 -6.19 -7.26
N ARG A 57 9.91 -5.58 -7.04
CA ARG A 57 10.03 -4.14 -6.85
C ARG A 57 11.24 -3.60 -7.57
N GLU A 58 11.06 -2.49 -8.27
CA GLU A 58 12.12 -1.78 -8.98
C GLU A 58 12.14 -0.30 -8.61
N ARG A 59 13.33 0.28 -8.60
CA ARG A 59 13.51 1.73 -8.45
C ARG A 59 13.46 2.37 -9.82
N ILE A 60 12.56 3.34 -10.00
CA ILE A 60 12.35 3.97 -11.32
C ILE A 60 12.92 5.38 -11.43
N ALA A 61 12.95 6.16 -10.33
CA ALA A 61 13.40 7.54 -10.36
C ALA A 61 13.81 8.08 -8.98
N SER A 62 14.55 9.18 -8.98
CA SER A 62 14.62 10.08 -7.81
C SER A 62 13.61 11.21 -8.01
N GLU A 63 12.79 11.49 -7.01
CA GLU A 63 11.71 12.46 -7.09
C GLU A 63 11.65 13.34 -5.84
N LEU A 64 11.28 14.61 -6.03
CA LEU A 64 10.90 15.50 -4.93
C LEU A 64 9.41 15.34 -4.68
N VAL A 65 9.05 14.93 -3.45
CA VAL A 65 7.66 14.88 -3.00
C VAL A 65 7.39 16.11 -2.14
N GLU A 66 6.60 17.03 -2.69
CA GLU A 66 6.14 18.22 -1.98
C GLU A 66 4.97 17.87 -1.06
N THR A 67 5.00 18.36 0.17
CA THR A 67 3.90 18.24 1.12
C THR A 67 3.54 19.61 1.67
N PRO A 68 2.36 19.79 2.28
CA PRO A 68 1.99 21.09 2.84
C PRO A 68 2.96 21.67 3.87
N LEU A 69 3.84 20.87 4.48
CA LEU A 69 4.77 21.33 5.52
C LEU A 69 6.25 21.31 5.13
N GLN A 70 6.64 20.45 4.18
CA GLN A 70 8.03 20.34 3.72
C GLN A 70 8.13 19.50 2.45
N ASP A 71 9.28 19.62 1.78
CA ASP A 71 9.62 18.78 0.64
C ASP A 71 10.55 17.64 1.04
N PHE A 72 10.32 16.47 0.45
CA PHE A 72 11.14 15.30 0.68
C PHE A 72 11.83 14.86 -0.61
N LYS A 73 13.15 14.71 -0.57
CA LYS A 73 13.89 13.98 -1.60
C LYS A 73 13.67 12.49 -1.39
N THR A 74 13.15 11.81 -2.41
CA THR A 74 12.75 10.40 -2.34
C THR A 74 13.24 9.61 -3.54
N GLU A 75 13.34 8.31 -3.36
CA GLU A 75 13.47 7.33 -4.42
C GLU A 75 12.09 6.70 -4.65
N HIS A 76 11.64 6.73 -5.91
CA HIS A 76 10.36 6.17 -6.32
C HIS A 76 10.56 4.71 -6.76
N TYR A 77 9.78 3.82 -6.14
CA TYR A 77 9.73 2.41 -6.46
C TYR A 77 8.34 2.02 -6.98
N ILE A 78 8.33 1.19 -8.01
CA ILE A 78 7.14 0.44 -8.45
C ILE A 78 7.26 -0.98 -7.92
N GLU A 79 6.21 -1.45 -7.27
CA GLU A 79 6.05 -2.83 -6.85
C GLU A 79 4.93 -3.48 -7.65
N THR A 80 5.25 -4.53 -8.38
CA THR A 80 4.26 -5.36 -9.07
C THR A 80 3.92 -6.56 -8.20
N VAL A 81 2.64 -6.77 -7.96
CA VAL A 81 2.10 -7.92 -7.22
C VAL A 81 1.26 -8.76 -8.16
N LYS A 82 1.73 -9.99 -8.45
CA LYS A 82 1.11 -10.88 -9.44
C LYS A 82 0.39 -12.04 -8.78
N PHE A 83 -0.90 -12.18 -9.08
CA PHE A 83 -1.78 -13.24 -8.59
C PHE A 83 -1.98 -14.29 -9.69
N ALA A 84 -1.12 -15.30 -9.72
CA ALA A 84 -1.14 -16.31 -10.80
C ALA A 84 -2.48 -17.08 -10.89
N GLN A 85 -3.17 -17.28 -9.77
CA GLN A 85 -4.46 -17.98 -9.75
C GLN A 85 -5.61 -17.15 -10.34
N LEU A 86 -5.43 -15.85 -10.47
CA LEU A 86 -6.43 -14.91 -11.01
C LEU A 86 -6.09 -14.46 -12.43
N ASP A 87 -4.86 -14.71 -12.89
CA ASP A 87 -4.27 -14.10 -14.10
C ASP A 87 -4.29 -12.55 -14.04
N GLU A 88 -4.10 -12.01 -12.84
CA GLU A 88 -4.19 -10.57 -12.57
C GLU A 88 -2.92 -10.04 -11.89
N SER A 89 -2.71 -8.73 -12.01
CA SER A 89 -1.62 -8.03 -11.31
C SER A 89 -2.03 -6.63 -10.89
N ILE A 90 -1.41 -6.15 -9.82
CA ILE A 90 -1.52 -4.76 -9.37
C ILE A 90 -0.15 -4.12 -9.28
N GLU A 91 -0.11 -2.80 -9.50
CA GLU A 91 1.09 -1.99 -9.34
C GLU A 91 0.91 -1.00 -8.20
N ASN A 92 1.82 -1.07 -7.23
CA ASN A 92 1.87 -0.18 -6.08
C ASN A 92 3.09 0.72 -6.20
N HIS A 93 2.94 1.99 -5.83
CA HIS A 93 4.00 2.98 -5.88
C HIS A 93 4.41 3.40 -4.47
N TYR A 94 5.73 3.53 -4.25
CA TYR A 94 6.32 3.93 -2.98
C TYR A 94 7.39 4.97 -3.19
N TRP A 95 7.27 6.12 -2.51
CA TRP A 95 8.30 7.15 -2.47
C TRP A 95 9.00 7.10 -1.12
N ILE A 96 10.26 6.69 -1.13
CA ILE A 96 11.04 6.37 0.07
C ILE A 96 12.14 7.41 0.24
N ASN A 97 12.23 8.06 1.40
CA ASN A 97 13.30 9.00 1.67
C ASN A 97 14.63 8.29 2.00
N LYS A 98 15.72 9.06 2.13
CA LYS A 98 17.06 8.52 2.46
C LYS A 98 17.14 7.76 3.80
N LYS A 99 16.18 7.95 4.71
CA LYS A 99 16.10 7.24 6.00
C LYS A 99 15.32 5.92 5.89
N GLY A 100 14.87 5.53 4.70
CA GLY A 100 14.03 4.35 4.49
C GLY A 100 12.55 4.57 4.84
N ARG A 101 12.13 5.81 5.14
CA ARG A 101 10.73 6.10 5.48
C ARG A 101 9.92 6.34 4.21
N VAL A 102 8.76 5.71 4.13
CA VAL A 102 7.78 5.94 3.07
C VAL A 102 7.07 7.28 3.30
N ILE A 103 7.21 8.20 2.35
CA ILE A 103 6.62 9.55 2.38
C ILE A 103 5.29 9.59 1.63
N LYS A 104 5.21 8.90 0.50
CA LYS A 104 3.99 8.78 -0.31
C LYS A 104 3.80 7.33 -0.71
N THR A 105 2.57 6.89 -0.82
CA THR A 105 2.21 5.62 -1.49
C THR A 105 0.97 5.77 -2.33
N VAL A 106 0.90 5.00 -3.41
CA VAL A 106 -0.33 4.70 -4.13
C VAL A 106 -0.46 3.19 -4.20
N GLN A 107 -1.50 2.62 -3.60
CA GLN A 107 -1.64 1.18 -3.42
C GLN A 107 -3.02 0.69 -3.81
N TYR A 108 -3.09 -0.45 -4.49
CA TYR A 108 -4.32 -1.19 -4.69
C TYR A 108 -4.48 -2.25 -3.59
N LEU A 109 -5.70 -2.43 -3.08
CA LEU A 109 -5.98 -3.44 -2.05
C LEU A 109 -5.99 -4.88 -2.60
N GLY A 110 -6.11 -5.04 -3.91
CA GLY A 110 -6.22 -6.30 -4.65
C GLY A 110 -6.65 -6.01 -6.10
N PRO A 111 -6.70 -7.03 -6.98
CA PRO A 111 -7.26 -6.89 -8.33
C PRO A 111 -8.69 -6.35 -8.29
N ASP A 112 -9.03 -5.40 -9.16
CA ASP A 112 -10.33 -4.72 -9.23
C ASP A 112 -10.81 -4.07 -7.91
N MET A 113 -9.88 -3.75 -7.00
CA MET A 113 -10.19 -3.08 -5.74
C MET A 113 -9.73 -1.61 -5.73
N HIS A 114 -10.11 -0.92 -4.67
CA HIS A 114 -9.83 0.50 -4.49
C HIS A 114 -8.33 0.80 -4.48
N LYS A 115 -7.99 1.90 -5.16
CA LYS A 115 -6.70 2.55 -5.05
C LYS A 115 -6.72 3.54 -3.90
N ILE A 116 -5.72 3.47 -3.04
CA ILE A 116 -5.55 4.36 -1.89
C ILE A 116 -4.23 5.10 -2.03
N GLU A 117 -4.30 6.43 -1.99
CA GLU A 117 -3.15 7.30 -1.92
C GLU A 117 -2.95 7.78 -0.48
N LEU A 118 -1.73 7.66 0.04
CA LEU A 118 -1.34 8.17 1.35
C LEU A 118 -0.15 9.11 1.16
N LEU A 119 -0.24 10.29 1.79
CA LEU A 119 0.83 11.28 1.84
C LEU A 119 1.14 11.62 3.30
N LEU A 120 2.40 11.44 3.70
CA LEU A 120 2.87 11.82 5.02
C LEU A 120 3.09 13.33 5.07
N ILE A 121 2.20 14.05 5.74
CA ILE A 121 2.26 15.52 5.86
C ILE A 121 3.39 15.97 6.81
N LYS A 122 3.70 15.17 7.85
CA LYS A 122 4.76 15.50 8.82
C LYS A 122 5.55 14.26 9.20
N ASP A 123 6.88 14.41 9.20
CA ASP A 123 7.79 13.40 9.73
C ASP A 123 7.84 13.52 11.26
N PHE A 124 7.22 12.58 11.96
CA PHE A 124 7.43 12.40 13.40
C PHE A 124 8.63 11.45 13.53
N GLY A 125 9.83 12.03 13.49
CA GLY A 125 11.09 11.33 13.70
C GLY A 125 11.22 10.71 15.08
#